data_AF-A0A2E9IHT2-F1
#
_entry.id   AF-A0A2E9IHT2-F1
#
_cell.length_a   1.000
_cell.length_b   1.000
_cell.length_c   1.000
_cell.angle_alpha   90.00
_cell.angle_beta   90.00
_cell.angle_gamma   90.00
#
_symmetry.space_group_name_H-M   'P 1'
#
loop_
_entity.id
_entity.type
_entity.pdbx_description
1 polymer ?
#
loop_
_entity_poly.entity_id
_entity_poly.type
_entity_poly.pdbx_seq_one_letter_code
_entity_poly.pdbx_strand_id
1 'polypeptide(L)'
;MGPQEGEPVGLGTGLQAGAFLGLYLGFSLAVISVLTDPEELKRLVSLLCVPPFIGAVLLGPFLARRKRPVSLGRNPLILAREFLQPFNEGQGNWRVLSHIKSDGLSVRIDMHNLTNVIGVVDAGLQLAEHFTVKFVVGQGMPSSRQPELRNKVLNHIEEKISITRRSRSAKTIEVNPEPTVKYVDQQRKINRAILILLPIASFLAWLEMRN
;
A
#
# COMPACT_ATOMS: atom_id res chain seq x y z
N MET A 1 -0.23 14.67 -20.15
CA MET A 1 -1.37 15.11 -19.32
C MET A 1 -0.99 14.91 -17.86
N GLY A 2 -0.95 15.98 -17.06
CA GLY A 2 -0.58 15.88 -15.64
C GLY A 2 -1.59 15.03 -14.85
N PRO A 3 -1.19 14.36 -13.76
CA PRO A 3 -2.14 13.60 -12.95
C PRO A 3 -3.15 14.59 -12.38
N GLN A 4 -4.43 14.40 -12.75
CA GLN A 4 -5.56 15.15 -12.19
C GLN A 4 -5.47 15.03 -10.68
N GLU A 5 -5.59 16.13 -9.93
CA GLU A 5 -5.56 16.08 -8.47
C GLU A 5 -6.93 15.65 -7.93
N GLY A 6 -6.94 14.84 -6.87
CA GLY A 6 -8.16 14.22 -6.35
C GLY A 6 -8.95 15.19 -5.51
N GLU A 7 -10.26 14.95 -5.39
CA GLU A 7 -11.13 15.74 -4.52
C GLU A 7 -10.64 15.72 -3.05
N PRO A 8 -10.88 16.80 -2.29
CA PRO A 8 -10.59 16.82 -0.86
C PRO A 8 -11.34 15.69 -0.15
N VAL A 9 -10.72 15.09 0.87
CA VAL A 9 -11.33 13.97 1.62
C VAL A 9 -12.64 14.35 2.29
N GLY A 10 -12.81 15.63 2.66
CA GLY A 10 -14.01 16.17 3.29
C GLY A 10 -13.87 16.31 4.81
N LEU A 11 -14.69 17.19 5.40
CA LEU A 11 -14.61 17.53 6.82
C LEU A 11 -14.91 16.34 7.73
N GLY A 12 -15.91 15.52 7.40
CA GLY A 12 -16.27 14.33 8.20
C GLY A 12 -15.11 13.33 8.31
N THR A 13 -14.51 12.96 7.18
CA THR A 13 -13.35 12.05 7.16
C THR A 13 -12.13 12.68 7.81
N GLY A 14 -11.92 13.99 7.65
CA GLY A 14 -10.85 14.72 8.32
C GLY A 14 -10.97 14.67 9.84
N LEU A 15 -12.13 15.02 10.38
CA LEU A 15 -12.43 14.98 11.82
C LEU A 15 -12.27 13.56 12.39
N GLN A 16 -12.79 12.54 11.71
CA GLN A 16 -12.64 11.14 12.12
C GLN A 16 -11.18 10.71 12.15
N ALA A 17 -10.40 11.06 11.12
CA ALA A 17 -8.98 10.73 11.07
C ALA A 17 -8.18 11.47 12.17
N GLY A 18 -8.51 12.73 12.44
CA GLY A 18 -7.92 13.49 13.54
C GLY A 18 -8.24 12.88 14.90
N ALA A 19 -9.49 12.47 15.12
CA ALA A 19 -9.91 11.77 16.34
C ALA A 19 -9.18 10.44 16.52
N PHE A 20 -9.04 9.66 15.45
CA PHE A 20 -8.36 8.38 15.47
C PHE A 20 -6.87 8.51 15.80
N LEU A 21 -6.18 9.50 15.21
CA LEU A 21 -4.79 9.80 15.54
C LEU A 21 -4.63 10.24 17.01
N GLY A 22 -5.54 11.09 17.50
CA GLY A 22 -5.59 11.50 18.89
C GLY A 22 -5.81 10.32 19.83
N LEU A 23 -6.70 9.40 19.49
CA LEU A 23 -6.95 8.17 20.25
C LEU A 23 -5.71 7.28 20.31
N TYR A 24 -4.97 7.12 19.21
CA TYR A 24 -3.75 6.31 19.21
C TYR A 24 -2.68 6.89 20.13
N LEU A 25 -2.51 8.22 20.13
CA LEU A 25 -1.62 8.91 21.06
C LEU A 25 -2.09 8.74 22.51
N GLY A 26 -3.37 8.99 22.77
CA GLY A 26 -3.99 8.88 24.08
C GLY A 26 -3.90 7.48 24.67
N PHE A 27 -4.16 6.45 23.87
CA PHE A 27 -3.96 5.05 24.23
C PHE A 27 -2.50 4.74 24.57
N SER A 28 -1.56 5.23 23.75
CA SER A 28 -0.13 5.00 23.99
C SER A 28 0.32 5.61 25.32
N LEU A 29 -0.14 6.82 25.65
CA LEU A 29 0.12 7.47 26.93
C LEU A 29 -0.60 6.78 28.09
N ALA A 30 -1.84 6.34 27.89
CA ALA A 30 -2.61 5.60 28.90
C ALA A 30 -1.93 4.28 29.30
N VAL A 31 -1.35 3.55 28.33
CA VAL A 31 -0.56 2.33 28.61
C VAL A 31 0.64 2.66 29.48
N ILE A 32 1.38 3.74 29.17
CA ILE A 32 2.53 4.18 29.99
C ILE A 32 2.04 4.56 31.39
N SER A 33 0.99 5.37 31.49
CA SER A 33 0.40 5.80 32.76
C SER A 33 0.00 4.62 33.65
N VAL A 34 -0.64 3.57 33.10
CA VAL A 34 -1.03 2.38 33.89
C VAL A 34 0.17 1.60 34.40
N LEU A 35 1.25 1.55 33.60
CA LEU A 35 2.49 0.88 34.02
C LEU A 35 3.21 1.66 35.12
N THR A 36 3.02 2.97 35.19
CA THR A 36 3.65 3.84 36.20
C THR A 36 2.79 3.99 37.46
N ASP A 37 1.49 4.24 37.31
CA ASP A 37 0.53 4.33 38.41
C ASP A 37 -0.85 3.77 37.99
N PRO A 38 -1.18 2.52 38.38
CA PRO A 38 -2.41 1.86 37.97
C PRO A 38 -3.66 2.34 38.72
N GLU A 39 -3.52 3.04 39.85
CA GLU A 39 -4.66 3.46 40.67
C GLU A 39 -5.29 4.78 40.19
N GLU A 40 -4.58 5.56 39.37
CA GLU A 40 -5.03 6.86 38.90
C GLU A 40 -6.03 6.79 37.72
N LEU A 41 -7.21 6.23 37.98
CA LEU A 41 -8.29 6.04 36.99
C LEU A 41 -8.72 7.34 36.28
N LYS A 42 -8.65 8.49 36.96
CA LYS A 42 -9.00 9.78 36.36
C LYS A 42 -8.03 10.18 35.24
N ARG A 43 -6.73 9.90 35.43
CA ARG A 43 -5.67 10.14 34.45
C ARG A 43 -5.82 9.21 33.26
N LEU A 44 -6.14 7.94 33.51
CA LEU A 44 -6.46 6.98 32.44
C LEU A 44 -7.61 7.49 31.53
N VAL A 45 -8.73 7.88 32.15
CA VAL A 45 -9.91 8.36 31.41
C VAL A 45 -9.60 9.65 30.66
N SER A 46 -8.84 10.58 31.26
CA SER A 46 -8.48 11.82 30.58
C SER A 46 -7.58 11.56 29.36
N LEU A 47 -6.59 10.68 29.48
CA LEU A 47 -5.69 10.30 28.38
C LEU A 47 -6.43 9.57 27.25
N LEU A 48 -7.49 8.84 27.53
CA LEU A 48 -8.28 8.17 26.50
C LEU A 48 -9.30 9.10 25.82
N CYS A 49 -9.85 10.09 26.53
CA CYS A 49 -10.96 10.90 26.04
C CYS A 49 -10.56 12.28 25.50
N VAL A 50 -9.54 12.93 26.08
CA VAL A 50 -9.13 14.30 25.72
C VAL A 50 -8.31 14.33 24.42
N PRO A 51 -7.29 13.48 24.21
CA PRO A 51 -6.50 13.48 22.99
C PRO A 51 -7.29 13.23 21.69
N PRO A 52 -8.29 12.32 21.61
CA PRO A 52 -9.15 12.22 20.42
C PRO A 52 -9.87 13.52 20.10
N PHE A 53 -10.40 14.22 21.12
CA PHE A 53 -11.11 15.48 20.91
C PHE A 53 -10.17 16.57 20.37
N ILE A 54 -8.99 16.73 21.00
CA ILE A 54 -7.96 17.67 20.54
C ILE A 54 -7.50 17.32 19.12
N GLY A 55 -7.26 16.03 18.84
CA GLY A 55 -6.88 15.54 17.52
C GLY A 55 -7.94 15.85 16.45
N ALA A 56 -9.21 15.65 16.76
CA ALA A 56 -10.32 15.99 15.86
C ALA A 56 -10.35 17.49 15.54
N VAL A 57 -10.24 18.36 16.56
CA VAL A 57 -10.35 19.82 16.40
C VAL A 57 -9.13 20.41 15.70
N LEU A 58 -7.91 20.00 16.07
CA LEU A 58 -6.69 20.57 15.53
C LEU A 58 -6.30 19.96 14.19
N LEU A 59 -6.28 18.62 14.10
CA LEU A 59 -5.84 17.91 12.90
C LEU A 59 -6.98 17.74 11.90
N GLY A 60 -8.22 17.64 12.34
CA GLY A 60 -9.35 17.34 11.46
C GLY A 60 -9.55 18.35 10.32
N PRO A 61 -9.56 19.68 10.56
CA PRO A 61 -9.64 20.68 9.50
C PRO A 61 -8.45 20.65 8.53
N PHE A 62 -7.25 20.33 9.03
CA PHE A 62 -6.06 20.18 8.19
C PHE A 62 -6.14 18.93 7.31
N LEU A 63 -6.54 17.80 7.91
CA LEU A 63 -6.71 16.53 7.22
C LEU A 63 -7.87 16.58 6.21
N ALA A 64 -8.94 17.33 6.50
CA ALA A 64 -10.08 17.53 5.61
C ALA A 64 -9.69 18.15 4.26
N ARG A 65 -8.65 19.00 4.26
CA ARG A 65 -8.10 19.64 3.05
C ARG A 65 -7.15 18.73 2.28
N ARG A 66 -6.77 17.58 2.84
CA ARG A 66 -5.93 16.61 2.14
C ARG A 66 -6.69 16.09 0.93
N LYS A 67 -6.07 16.21 -0.24
CA LYS A 67 -6.61 15.63 -1.47
C LYS A 67 -6.51 14.12 -1.39
N ARG A 68 -7.60 13.43 -1.76
CA ARG A 68 -7.55 11.96 -1.91
C ARG A 68 -6.43 11.63 -2.89
N PRO A 69 -5.59 10.61 -2.62
CA PRO A 69 -4.75 10.09 -3.67
C PRO A 69 -5.70 9.74 -4.81
N VAL A 70 -5.44 10.36 -5.96
CA VAL A 70 -6.22 10.13 -7.16
C VAL A 70 -6.10 8.65 -7.38
N SER A 71 -7.22 7.92 -7.28
CA SER A 71 -7.23 6.59 -7.84
C SER A 71 -6.69 6.80 -9.25
N LEU A 72 -5.52 6.24 -9.57
CA LEU A 72 -5.03 6.15 -10.95
C LEU A 72 -6.29 5.95 -11.81
N GLY A 73 -6.60 6.86 -12.72
CA GLY A 73 -7.98 7.26 -13.13
C GLY A 73 -8.95 6.17 -13.60
N ARG A 74 -8.56 4.89 -13.55
CA ARG A 74 -9.38 3.69 -13.68
C ARG A 74 -8.90 2.65 -12.66
N ASN A 75 -9.83 1.89 -12.09
CA ASN A 75 -9.51 0.76 -11.21
C ASN A 75 -8.43 -0.13 -11.88
N PRO A 76 -7.24 -0.31 -11.27
CA PRO A 76 -6.14 -1.09 -11.85
C PRO A 76 -6.57 -2.47 -12.32
N LEU A 77 -7.53 -3.08 -11.63
CA LEU A 77 -8.10 -4.37 -12.01
C LEU A 77 -8.86 -4.32 -13.34
N ILE A 78 -9.67 -3.29 -13.55
CA ILE A 78 -10.45 -3.13 -14.78
C ILE A 78 -9.50 -2.91 -15.94
N LEU A 79 -8.54 -1.99 -15.78
CA LEU A 79 -7.55 -1.69 -16.81
C LEU A 79 -6.72 -2.94 -17.15
N ALA A 80 -6.25 -3.68 -16.15
CA ALA A 80 -5.52 -4.92 -16.38
C ALA A 80 -6.36 -5.97 -17.11
N ARG A 81 -7.65 -6.10 -16.78
CA ARG A 81 -8.55 -7.05 -17.43
C ARG A 81 -8.82 -6.68 -18.88
N GLU A 82 -9.08 -5.41 -19.17
CA GLU A 82 -9.25 -4.89 -20.54
C GLU A 82 -7.99 -5.15 -21.37
N PHE A 83 -6.82 -4.84 -20.80
CA PHE A 83 -5.55 -4.95 -21.50
C PHE A 83 -5.12 -6.40 -21.76
N LEU A 84 -5.46 -7.31 -20.84
CA LEU A 84 -5.13 -8.73 -20.96
C LEU A 84 -6.24 -9.57 -21.61
N GLN A 85 -7.38 -8.98 -21.96
CA GLN A 85 -8.48 -9.63 -22.66
C GLN A 85 -8.06 -10.39 -23.94
N PRO A 86 -7.12 -9.89 -24.76
CA PRO A 86 -6.65 -10.60 -25.94
C PRO A 86 -5.95 -11.95 -25.65
N PHE A 87 -5.48 -12.16 -24.41
CA PHE A 87 -4.80 -13.40 -24.00
C PHE A 87 -5.74 -14.40 -23.32
N ASN A 88 -7.06 -14.17 -23.33
CA ASN A 88 -8.02 -15.05 -22.67
C ASN A 88 -8.19 -16.37 -23.44
N GLU A 89 -7.82 -17.49 -22.85
CA GLU A 89 -7.75 -18.82 -23.50
C GLU A 89 -9.04 -19.66 -23.32
N GLY A 90 -10.00 -19.19 -22.52
CA GLY A 90 -11.30 -19.85 -22.38
C GLY A 90 -11.36 -20.96 -21.32
N GLN A 91 -12.29 -21.92 -21.44
CA GLN A 91 -12.58 -22.91 -20.39
C GLN A 91 -11.50 -23.95 -20.18
N GLY A 92 -11.16 -24.22 -18.91
CA GLY A 92 -10.09 -25.14 -18.54
C GLY A 92 -8.69 -24.54 -18.59
N ASN A 93 -8.52 -23.40 -19.26
CA ASN A 93 -7.25 -22.71 -19.46
C ASN A 93 -7.22 -21.36 -18.73
N TRP A 94 -6.18 -20.58 -18.98
CA TRP A 94 -6.03 -19.26 -18.43
C TRP A 94 -7.16 -18.31 -18.85
N ARG A 95 -7.70 -17.58 -17.87
CA ARG A 95 -8.83 -16.66 -18.04
C ARG A 95 -8.60 -15.39 -17.25
N VAL A 96 -8.82 -14.27 -17.92
CA VAL A 96 -8.73 -12.91 -17.38
C VAL A 96 -9.54 -12.74 -16.08
N LEU A 97 -10.79 -13.20 -16.05
CA LEU A 97 -11.66 -12.96 -14.89
C LEU A 97 -11.28 -13.77 -13.66
N SER A 98 -10.72 -14.99 -13.81
CA SER A 98 -10.38 -15.86 -12.69
C SER A 98 -8.92 -15.75 -12.25
N HIS A 99 -8.01 -15.45 -13.18
CA HIS A 99 -6.57 -15.40 -12.95
C HIS A 99 -6.04 -13.99 -12.69
N ILE A 100 -6.85 -12.95 -12.90
CA ILE A 100 -6.49 -11.57 -12.55
C ILE A 100 -7.32 -11.08 -11.37
N LYS A 101 -6.64 -10.72 -10.29
CA LYS A 101 -7.22 -10.22 -9.05
C LYS A 101 -6.57 -8.91 -8.61
N SER A 102 -7.31 -8.10 -7.86
CA SER A 102 -6.77 -6.90 -7.22
C SER A 102 -6.23 -7.26 -5.85
N ASP A 103 -5.03 -6.80 -5.54
CA ASP A 103 -4.45 -6.75 -4.20
C ASP A 103 -4.34 -5.27 -3.77
N GLY A 104 -5.43 -4.51 -3.90
CA GLY A 104 -5.49 -3.08 -3.62
C GLY A 104 -4.89 -2.24 -4.75
N LEU A 105 -3.73 -1.61 -4.49
CA LEU A 105 -3.00 -0.79 -5.49
C LEU A 105 -2.16 -1.62 -6.46
N SER A 106 -2.08 -2.94 -6.24
CA SER A 106 -1.39 -3.87 -7.12
C SER A 106 -2.35 -4.82 -7.81
N VAL A 107 -1.96 -5.30 -8.99
CA VAL A 107 -2.69 -6.34 -9.72
C VAL A 107 -1.92 -7.64 -9.66
N ARG A 108 -2.61 -8.70 -9.26
CA ARG A 108 -2.11 -10.06 -9.25
C ARG A 108 -2.54 -10.78 -10.52
N ILE A 109 -1.57 -11.29 -11.26
CA ILE A 109 -1.75 -12.11 -12.47
C ILE A 109 -1.26 -13.52 -12.14
N ASP A 110 -2.19 -14.46 -12.02
CA ASP A 110 -1.87 -15.86 -11.87
C ASP A 110 -1.42 -16.44 -13.22
N MET A 111 -0.19 -16.96 -13.31
CA MET A 111 0.39 -17.39 -14.59
C MET A 111 0.19 -18.89 -14.87
N HIS A 112 -0.46 -19.63 -13.97
CA HIS A 112 -0.69 -21.05 -14.16
C HIS A 112 -1.70 -21.32 -15.27
N ASN A 113 -1.54 -22.47 -15.95
CA ASN A 113 -2.39 -22.89 -17.08
C ASN A 113 -2.41 -21.91 -18.27
N LEU A 114 -1.40 -21.04 -18.35
CA LEU A 114 -1.24 -20.09 -19.45
C LEU A 114 -0.33 -20.69 -20.52
N THR A 115 -0.77 -20.64 -21.77
CA THR A 115 0.00 -21.11 -22.93
C THR A 115 0.93 -19.99 -23.42
N ASN A 116 0.41 -18.78 -23.59
CA ASN A 116 1.18 -17.61 -24.02
C ASN A 116 1.80 -16.83 -22.85
N VAL A 117 2.75 -17.46 -22.15
CA VAL A 117 3.43 -16.87 -20.98
C VAL A 117 4.09 -15.54 -21.32
N ILE A 118 4.88 -15.49 -22.40
CA ILE A 118 5.68 -14.31 -22.75
C ILE A 118 4.80 -13.12 -23.13
N GLY A 119 3.73 -13.36 -23.91
CA GLY A 119 2.80 -12.30 -24.30
C GLY A 119 2.11 -11.65 -23.10
N VAL A 120 1.68 -12.45 -22.11
CA VAL A 120 1.07 -11.92 -20.88
C VAL A 120 2.10 -11.21 -20.00
N VAL A 121 3.35 -11.68 -19.94
CA VAL A 121 4.41 -10.96 -19.21
C VAL A 121 4.65 -9.61 -19.88
N ASP A 122 4.79 -9.54 -21.20
CA ASP A 122 5.01 -8.29 -21.92
C ASP A 122 3.87 -7.30 -21.75
N ALA A 123 2.62 -7.79 -21.81
CA ALA A 123 1.46 -6.96 -21.53
C ALA A 123 1.43 -6.51 -20.06
N GLY A 124 1.77 -7.41 -19.13
CA GLY A 124 1.89 -7.10 -17.71
C GLY A 124 2.99 -6.07 -17.41
N LEU A 125 4.10 -6.08 -18.13
CA LEU A 125 5.17 -5.10 -17.99
C LEU A 125 4.73 -3.70 -18.44
N GLN A 126 3.90 -3.60 -19.49
CA GLN A 126 3.30 -2.32 -19.88
C GLN A 126 2.34 -1.79 -18.81
N LEU A 127 1.55 -2.67 -18.19
CA LEU A 127 0.71 -2.32 -17.03
C LEU A 127 1.57 -1.87 -15.83
N ALA A 128 2.76 -2.46 -15.69
CA ALA A 128 3.69 -2.15 -14.61
C ALA A 128 4.28 -0.75 -14.71
N GLU A 129 4.07 0.01 -15.79
CA GLU A 129 4.40 1.44 -15.86
C GLU A 129 3.42 2.32 -15.05
N HIS A 130 2.23 1.80 -14.74
CA HIS A 130 1.17 2.55 -14.07
C HIS A 130 0.94 2.14 -12.62
N PHE A 131 1.05 0.85 -12.32
CA PHE A 131 0.82 0.29 -10.99
C PHE A 131 1.63 -0.99 -10.78
N THR A 132 1.76 -1.45 -9.55
CA THR A 132 2.52 -2.68 -9.27
C THR A 132 1.80 -3.90 -9.84
N VAL A 133 2.54 -4.75 -10.56
CA VAL A 133 2.06 -6.02 -11.11
C VAL A 133 2.77 -7.18 -10.45
N LYS A 134 2.01 -8.16 -9.97
CA LYS A 134 2.50 -9.36 -9.29
C LYS A 134 2.19 -10.58 -10.13
N PHE A 135 3.22 -11.19 -10.71
CA PHE A 135 3.11 -12.46 -11.45
C PHE A 135 3.21 -13.62 -10.47
N VAL A 136 2.17 -14.46 -10.39
CA VAL A 136 2.18 -15.69 -9.57
C VAL A 136 2.64 -16.84 -10.44
N VAL A 137 3.84 -17.34 -10.13
CA VAL A 137 4.55 -18.34 -10.96
C VAL A 137 4.83 -19.64 -10.20
N GLY A 138 4.49 -19.69 -8.90
CA GLY A 138 4.78 -20.83 -8.04
C GLY A 138 6.26 -20.92 -7.67
N GLN A 139 6.65 -22.01 -7.00
CA GLN A 139 8.01 -22.18 -6.46
C GLN A 139 9.02 -22.70 -7.49
N GLY A 140 8.57 -23.15 -8.67
CA GLY A 140 9.46 -23.77 -9.68
C GLY A 140 10.08 -25.10 -9.24
N MET A 141 9.46 -25.80 -8.28
CA MET A 141 9.92 -27.12 -7.82
C MET A 141 9.69 -28.17 -8.93
N PRO A 142 10.57 -29.18 -9.09
CA PRO A 142 10.39 -30.26 -10.07
C PRO A 142 9.07 -31.04 -9.92
N SER A 143 8.50 -31.06 -8.70
CA SER A 143 7.20 -31.69 -8.39
C SER A 143 5.98 -30.83 -8.77
N SER A 144 6.18 -29.60 -9.27
CA SER A 144 5.11 -28.72 -9.72
C SER A 144 4.56 -29.15 -11.08
N ARG A 145 3.31 -28.77 -11.38
CA ARG A 145 2.71 -28.98 -12.72
C ARG A 145 3.43 -28.21 -13.83
N GLN A 146 4.05 -27.07 -13.50
CA GLN A 146 4.76 -26.20 -14.44
C GLN A 146 6.07 -25.70 -13.81
N PRO A 147 7.11 -26.56 -13.69
CA PRO A 147 8.36 -26.22 -12.99
C PRO A 147 9.16 -25.11 -13.69
N GLU A 148 9.10 -25.06 -15.02
CA GLU A 148 9.85 -24.10 -15.84
C GLU A 148 9.26 -22.68 -15.83
N LEU A 149 7.99 -22.53 -15.44
CA LEU A 149 7.24 -21.27 -15.53
C LEU A 149 7.96 -20.13 -14.81
N ARG A 150 8.47 -20.40 -13.61
CA ARG A 150 9.17 -19.41 -12.80
C ARG A 150 10.42 -18.87 -13.50
N ASN A 151 11.26 -19.77 -14.02
CA ASN A 151 12.51 -19.36 -14.67
C ASN A 151 12.23 -18.63 -15.99
N LYS A 152 11.23 -19.08 -16.75
CA LYS A 152 10.81 -18.44 -18.00
C LYS A 152 10.34 -17.00 -17.78
N VAL A 153 9.46 -16.78 -16.79
CA VAL A 153 8.97 -15.43 -16.44
C VAL A 153 10.09 -14.58 -15.85
N LEU A 154 10.93 -15.16 -14.97
CA LEU A 154 12.01 -14.44 -14.33
C LEU A 154 13.01 -13.92 -15.37
N ASN A 155 13.58 -14.80 -16.19
CA ASN A 155 14.59 -14.42 -17.19
C ASN A 155 14.08 -13.31 -18.12
N HIS A 156 12.83 -13.43 -18.57
CA HIS A 156 12.20 -12.44 -19.44
C HIS A 156 12.01 -11.07 -18.77
N ILE A 157 11.64 -11.04 -17.49
CA ILE A 157 11.56 -9.79 -16.71
C ILE A 157 12.97 -9.23 -16.47
N GLU A 158 13.96 -10.10 -16.25
CA GLU A 158 15.32 -9.67 -15.95
C GLU A 158 16.01 -8.96 -17.13
N GLU A 159 15.68 -9.35 -18.36
CA GLU A 159 16.19 -8.72 -19.58
C GLU A 159 15.63 -7.32 -19.81
N LYS A 160 14.40 -7.05 -19.36
CA LYS A 160 13.67 -5.81 -19.68
C LYS A 160 13.60 -4.80 -18.54
N ILE A 161 13.68 -5.25 -17.29
CA ILE A 161 13.42 -4.43 -16.11
C ILE A 161 14.61 -4.41 -15.15
N SER A 162 14.96 -3.20 -14.71
CA SER A 162 16.04 -2.94 -13.76
C SER A 162 15.79 -3.58 -12.39
N ILE A 163 16.88 -3.87 -11.66
CA ILE A 163 16.79 -4.54 -10.36
C ILE A 163 16.04 -3.72 -9.30
N THR A 164 16.02 -2.40 -9.44
CA THR A 164 15.37 -1.48 -8.50
C THR A 164 13.84 -1.51 -8.59
N ARG A 165 13.29 -1.93 -9.73
CA ARG A 165 11.84 -2.02 -9.96
C ARG A 165 11.28 -3.42 -9.70
N ARG A 166 12.13 -4.43 -9.51
CA ARG A 166 11.69 -5.83 -9.37
C ARG A 166 11.89 -6.33 -7.94
N SER A 167 10.92 -7.08 -7.43
CA SER A 167 11.02 -7.80 -6.17
C SER A 167 10.66 -9.27 -6.39
N ARG A 168 11.34 -10.17 -5.67
CA ARG A 168 11.18 -11.61 -5.81
C ARG A 168 10.72 -12.18 -4.48
N SER A 169 9.67 -13.00 -4.53
CA SER A 169 9.25 -13.84 -3.40
C SER A 169 9.30 -15.31 -3.82
N ALA A 170 8.98 -16.21 -2.89
CA ALA A 170 9.03 -17.64 -3.12
C ALA A 170 8.07 -18.11 -4.23
N LYS A 171 6.91 -17.45 -4.39
CA LYS A 171 5.85 -17.83 -5.36
C LYS A 171 5.51 -16.76 -6.38
N THR A 172 6.06 -15.57 -6.22
CA THR A 172 5.67 -14.38 -6.99
C THR A 172 6.89 -13.59 -7.44
N ILE A 173 6.74 -12.95 -8.59
CA ILE A 173 7.68 -11.95 -9.11
C ILE A 173 6.89 -10.65 -9.24
N GLU A 174 7.33 -9.61 -8.55
CA GLU A 174 6.66 -8.31 -8.50
C GLU A 174 7.46 -7.30 -9.30
N VAL A 175 6.74 -6.49 -10.09
CA VAL A 175 7.31 -5.36 -10.84
C VAL A 175 6.57 -4.10 -10.43
N ASN A 176 7.33 -3.14 -9.92
CA ASN A 176 6.84 -1.84 -9.48
C ASN A 176 6.92 -0.81 -10.60
N PRO A 177 6.01 0.17 -10.61
CA PRO A 177 6.11 1.31 -11.51
C PRO A 177 7.37 2.12 -11.24
N GLU A 178 7.82 2.84 -12.27
CA GLU A 178 8.91 3.78 -12.07
C GLU A 178 8.52 4.76 -10.97
N PRO A 179 9.38 4.97 -9.97
CA PRO A 179 9.11 5.95 -8.94
C PRO A 179 9.05 7.32 -9.61
N THR A 180 7.83 7.80 -9.84
CA THR A 180 7.63 9.16 -10.33
C THR A 180 8.25 10.14 -9.33
N VAL A 181 8.80 11.26 -9.83
CA VAL A 181 9.37 12.33 -9.00
C VAL A 181 8.43 12.72 -7.85
N LYS A 182 7.11 12.72 -8.11
CA LYS A 182 6.08 12.98 -7.10
C LYS A 182 6.08 11.99 -5.94
N TYR A 183 6.28 10.70 -6.18
CA TYR A 183 6.31 9.68 -5.13
C TYR A 183 7.55 9.84 -4.24
N VAL A 184 8.72 10.05 -4.86
CA VAL A 184 9.99 10.28 -4.15
C VAL A 184 9.89 11.52 -3.26
N ASP A 185 9.33 12.61 -3.80
CA ASP A 185 9.12 13.85 -3.04
C ASP A 185 8.14 13.69 -1.88
N GLN A 186 7.06 12.92 -2.07
CA GLN A 186 6.11 12.60 -1.00
C GLN A 186 6.79 11.79 0.11
N GLN A 187 7.58 10.78 -0.25
CA GLN A 187 8.30 9.97 0.74
C GLN A 187 9.34 10.79 1.50
N ARG A 188 10.04 11.70 0.82
CA ARG A 188 10.96 12.64 1.48
C ARG A 188 10.24 13.56 2.46
N LYS A 189 9.06 14.08 2.11
CA LYS A 189 8.23 14.89 3.01
C LYS A 189 7.78 14.11 4.24
N ILE A 190 7.35 12.86 4.07
CA ILE A 190 6.95 11.98 5.17
C ILE A 190 8.14 11.70 6.09
N ASN A 191 9.28 11.30 5.53
CA ASN A 191 10.48 11.02 6.32
C ASN A 191 10.94 12.24 7.12
N ARG A 192 10.87 13.44 6.52
CA ARG A 192 11.17 14.70 7.22
C ARG A 192 10.20 14.95 8.38
N ALA A 193 8.90 14.69 8.18
CA ALA A 193 7.91 14.83 9.25
C ALA A 193 8.17 13.84 10.39
N ILE A 194 8.48 12.58 10.08
CA ILE A 194 8.81 11.56 11.09
C ILE A 194 10.01 11.99 11.94
N LEU A 195 11.08 12.49 11.30
CA LEU A 195 12.28 12.97 12.01
C LEU A 195 12.00 14.13 12.98
N ILE A 196 10.99 14.97 12.69
CA ILE A 196 10.59 16.08 13.57
C ILE A 196 9.63 15.61 14.67
N LEU A 197 8.67 14.75 14.33
CA LEU A 197 7.62 14.33 15.25
C LEU A 197 8.09 13.32 16.29
N LEU A 198 9.06 12.47 15.95
CA LEU A 198 9.54 11.41 16.83
C LEU A 198 10.19 11.96 18.13
N PRO A 199 11.08 12.97 18.09
CA PRO A 199 11.58 13.62 19.31
C PRO A 199 10.50 14.27 20.17
N ILE A 200 9.48 14.88 19.55
CA ILE A 200 8.36 15.52 20.26
C ILE A 200 7.53 14.48 21.00
N ALA A 201 7.20 13.37 20.33
CA ALA A 201 6.46 12.27 20.94
C ALA A 201 7.25 11.64 22.11
N SER A 202 8.57 11.42 21.93
CA SER A 202 9.44 10.93 23.00
C SER A 202 9.52 11.89 24.18
N PHE A 203 9.57 13.20 23.94
CA PHE A 203 9.58 14.20 25.01
C PHE A 203 8.26 14.22 25.80
N LEU A 204 7.11 14.12 25.13
CA LEU A 204 5.80 14.04 25.78
C LEU A 204 5.67 12.76 26.61
N ALA A 205 6.15 11.62 26.10
CA ALA A 205 6.19 10.38 26.86
C ALA A 205 7.08 10.49 28.12
N TRP A 206 8.25 11.14 27.99
CA TRP A 206 9.12 11.39 29.14
C TRP A 206 8.50 12.30 30.19
N LEU A 207 7.78 13.36 29.76
CA LEU A 207 7.04 14.22 30.69
C LEU A 207 5.98 13.44 31.47
N GLU A 208 5.25 12.55 30.80
CA GLU A 208 4.27 11.68 31.45
C GLU A 208 4.93 10.76 32.47
N MET A 209 6.08 10.17 32.16
CA MET A 209 6.81 9.29 33.10
C MET A 209 7.39 10.01 34.32
N ARG A 210 7.47 11.35 34.31
CA ARG A 210 8.04 12.15 35.41
C ARG A 210 6.99 12.55 36.45
N ASN A 211 5.72 12.59 36.07
CA ASN A 211 4.59 12.89 36.94
C ASN A 211 3.96 11.60 37.47
#